data_AF-A0A8T5KRK8-F1
#
_entry.id   AF-A0A8T5KRK8-F1
#
_cell.length_a   1.000
_cell.length_b   1.000
_cell.length_c   1.000
_cell.angle_alpha   90.00
_cell.angle_beta   90.00
_cell.angle_gamma   90.00
#
_symmetry.space_group_name_H-M   'P 1'
#
loop_
_entity.id
_entity.type
_entity.pdbx_description
1 polymer ?
#
loop_
_entity_poly.entity_id
_entity_poly.type
_entity_poly.pdbx_seq_one_letter_code
_entity_poly.pdbx_strand_id
1 'polypeptide(L)'
;MADARLVDYIRTQLKNGYSIRKIKTTLLQQGWAEYDIQEAMDFARSGQDMVPPPVPNQPKPIIKNMGFFDKLKMVIIDPERLFNSVREEPLSKSFVYFAIITLVPMVVAAAILSFVFSLFSAILPADVGSSFGLFGLLGPVIAIPFYLLALVFSFVIGAVIFVFARIFGSKGSYTDTYKAIAYGSTPANLLFFIPIVSPIWSLYLEIKGLSVLHRISMGRAAVIIIAPVIVVTAILIAAALFAVGLFNTATFTQPTISGFQNFYVPQGGWQLSQTKFTLILNNGVGDSINITDGTALYQTNINTRMSVSGYSVGNGRGYVLQPGSEATIVYDIDGPPPGTAYTVFADVEYDNMRTGSRGFTTSGTLTGTSI
;
A
#
# COMPACT_ATOMS: atom_id res chain seq x y z
N MET A 1 50.54 4.70 -5.76
CA MET A 1 51.16 3.57 -5.04
C MET A 1 51.81 2.67 -6.06
N ALA A 2 53.14 2.58 -6.04
CA ALA A 2 53.95 1.88 -7.03
C ALA A 2 53.64 0.37 -7.08
N ASP A 3 53.55 -0.19 -8.29
CA ASP A 3 53.37 -1.63 -8.54
C ASP A 3 54.61 -2.41 -8.05
N ALA A 4 54.38 -3.47 -7.27
CA ALA A 4 55.46 -4.29 -6.71
C ALA A 4 56.29 -5.02 -7.78
N ARG A 5 55.68 -5.42 -8.89
CA ARG A 5 56.38 -6.03 -10.03
C ARG A 5 57.29 -5.02 -10.71
N LEU A 6 56.84 -3.78 -10.81
CA LEU A 6 57.60 -2.68 -11.40
C LEU A 6 58.85 -2.37 -10.57
N VAL A 7 58.73 -2.38 -9.24
CA VAL A 7 59.88 -2.14 -8.35
C VAL A 7 60.86 -3.29 -8.31
N ASP A 8 60.42 -4.54 -8.28
CA ASP A 8 61.34 -5.68 -8.40
C ASP A 8 62.06 -5.70 -9.75
N TYR A 9 61.36 -5.35 -10.82
CA TYR A 9 61.97 -5.17 -12.14
C TYR A 9 63.04 -4.07 -12.10
N ILE A 10 62.71 -2.88 -11.58
CA ILE A 10 63.66 -1.76 -11.47
C ILE A 10 64.86 -2.16 -10.60
N ARG A 11 64.68 -2.80 -9.45
CA ARG A 11 65.76 -3.31 -8.58
C ARG A 11 66.68 -4.27 -9.32
N THR A 12 66.09 -5.20 -10.07
CA THR A 12 66.85 -6.18 -10.87
C THR A 12 67.67 -5.48 -11.95
N GLN A 13 67.09 -4.51 -12.68
CA GLN A 13 67.80 -3.77 -13.71
C GLN A 13 68.91 -2.87 -13.13
N LEU A 14 68.69 -2.26 -11.96
CA LEU A 14 69.73 -1.50 -11.27
C LEU A 14 70.89 -2.41 -10.82
N LYS A 15 70.59 -3.61 -10.29
CA LYS A 15 71.59 -4.61 -9.92
C LYS A 15 72.41 -5.10 -11.12
N ASN A 16 71.79 -5.16 -12.30
CA ASN A 16 72.44 -5.52 -13.57
C ASN A 16 73.21 -4.35 -14.22
N GLY A 17 73.33 -3.18 -13.55
CA GLY A 17 74.14 -2.06 -14.00
C GLY A 17 73.49 -1.15 -15.06
N TYR A 18 72.19 -1.27 -15.29
CA TYR A 18 71.49 -0.37 -16.22
C TYR A 18 71.29 1.03 -15.62
N SER A 19 71.48 2.06 -16.44
CA SER A 19 71.26 3.44 -16.00
C SER A 19 69.76 3.73 -15.84
N ILE A 20 69.45 4.54 -14.83
CA ILE A 20 68.08 4.94 -14.46
C ILE A 20 67.34 5.57 -15.65
N ARG A 21 68.02 6.38 -16.45
CA ARG A 21 67.44 6.96 -17.68
C ARG A 21 67.01 5.87 -18.66
N LYS A 22 67.83 4.85 -18.87
CA LYS A 22 67.53 3.74 -19.80
C LYS A 22 66.32 2.93 -19.31
N ILE A 23 66.27 2.63 -18.01
CA ILE A 23 65.13 1.93 -17.39
C ILE A 23 63.84 2.75 -17.55
N LYS A 24 63.88 4.06 -17.25
CA LYS A 24 62.73 4.97 -17.41
C LYS A 24 62.23 5.01 -18.85
N THR A 25 63.12 5.19 -19.83
CA THR A 25 62.75 5.25 -21.24
C THR A 25 62.12 3.95 -21.73
N THR A 26 62.65 2.79 -21.33
CA THR A 26 62.09 1.48 -21.71
C THR A 26 60.70 1.26 -21.11
N LEU A 27 60.48 1.63 -19.85
CA LEU A 27 59.18 1.50 -19.21
C LEU A 27 58.13 2.44 -19.82
N LEU A 28 58.52 3.68 -20.17
CA LEU A 28 57.64 4.60 -20.91
C LEU A 28 57.26 4.05 -22.29
N GLN A 29 58.20 3.44 -23.02
CA GLN A 29 57.92 2.78 -24.30
C GLN A 29 56.99 1.57 -24.17
N GLN A 30 56.95 0.92 -23.01
CA GLN A 30 56.05 -0.19 -22.70
C GLN A 30 54.66 0.28 -22.21
N GLY A 31 54.40 1.58 -22.17
CA GLY A 31 53.09 2.14 -21.82
C GLY A 31 52.86 2.36 -20.33
N TRP A 32 53.90 2.28 -19.49
CA TRP A 32 53.77 2.62 -18.07
C TRP A 32 53.64 4.14 -17.88
N ALA A 33 52.77 4.56 -16.96
CA ALA A 33 52.60 5.97 -16.64
C ALA A 33 53.86 6.51 -15.94
N GLU A 34 54.27 7.73 -16.30
CA GLU A 34 55.49 8.33 -15.76
C GLU A 34 55.48 8.47 -14.23
N TYR A 35 54.29 8.74 -13.67
CA TYR A 35 54.08 8.81 -12.21
C TYR A 35 54.39 7.49 -11.52
N ASP A 36 53.86 6.37 -12.03
CA ASP A 36 54.07 5.04 -11.45
C ASP A 36 55.55 4.62 -11.54
N ILE A 37 56.21 4.96 -12.66
CA ILE A 37 57.64 4.72 -12.85
C ILE A 37 58.47 5.52 -11.83
N GLN A 38 58.12 6.78 -11.59
CA GLN A 38 58.85 7.66 -10.68
C GLN A 38 58.70 7.18 -9.23
N GLU A 39 57.46 6.89 -8.80
CA GLU A 39 57.16 6.34 -7.48
C GLU A 39 57.90 5.00 -7.26
N ALA A 40 57.87 4.12 -8.27
CA ALA A 40 58.57 2.84 -8.24
C ALA A 40 60.10 2.99 -8.13
N MET A 41 60.69 3.96 -8.83
CA MET A 41 62.13 4.24 -8.72
C MET A 41 62.52 4.76 -7.33
N ASP A 42 61.68 5.57 -6.70
CA ASP A 42 61.92 6.09 -5.35
C ASP A 42 61.86 4.96 -4.30
N PHE A 43 60.91 4.02 -4.44
CA PHE A 43 60.85 2.80 -3.62
C PHE A 43 62.01 1.82 -3.88
N ALA A 44 62.45 1.69 -5.14
CA ALA A 44 63.59 0.84 -5.48
C ALA A 44 64.91 1.37 -4.87
N ARG A 45 65.07 2.70 -4.78
CA ARG A 45 66.26 3.35 -4.21
C ARG A 45 66.27 3.40 -2.68
N SER A 46 65.11 3.54 -2.04
CA SER A 46 65.02 3.69 -0.59
C SER A 46 65.32 2.40 0.18
N GLY A 47 65.35 1.24 -0.49
CA GLY A 47 65.63 -0.06 0.15
C GLY A 47 64.54 -0.53 1.13
N GLN A 48 63.41 0.17 1.20
CA GLN A 48 62.26 -0.25 2.00
C GLN A 48 61.57 -1.44 1.35
N ASP A 49 61.30 -2.50 2.13
CA ASP A 49 60.45 -3.58 1.66
C ASP A 49 59.09 -3.03 1.28
N MET A 50 58.61 -3.40 0.09
CA MET A 50 57.29 -3.01 -0.31
C MET A 50 56.29 -3.70 0.60
N VAL A 51 55.51 -2.90 1.33
CA VAL A 51 54.20 -3.37 1.75
C VAL A 51 53.45 -3.63 0.45
N PRO A 52 53.12 -4.89 0.11
CA PRO A 52 52.47 -5.20 -1.15
C PRO A 52 51.23 -4.32 -1.28
N PRO A 53 50.95 -3.75 -2.47
CA PRO A 53 49.77 -2.93 -2.64
C PRO A 53 48.56 -3.72 -2.15
N PRO A 54 47.66 -3.11 -1.36
CA PRO A 54 46.46 -3.80 -0.92
C PRO A 54 45.80 -4.38 -2.15
N VAL A 55 45.64 -5.70 -2.18
CA VAL A 55 45.11 -6.42 -3.33
C VAL A 55 43.83 -5.70 -3.76
N PRO A 56 43.73 -5.23 -5.01
CA PRO A 56 42.51 -4.59 -5.49
C PRO A 56 41.37 -5.58 -5.26
N ASN A 57 40.44 -5.22 -4.38
CA ASN A 57 39.31 -6.06 -3.91
C ASN A 57 39.58 -7.08 -2.79
N GLN A 58 40.62 -6.94 -1.97
CA GLN A 58 40.62 -7.63 -0.69
C GLN A 58 39.45 -7.11 0.17
N PRO A 59 38.52 -7.98 0.61
CA PRO A 59 37.44 -7.56 1.48
C PRO A 59 38.05 -6.89 2.71
N LYS A 60 37.61 -5.67 3.03
CA LYS A 60 38.08 -4.97 4.23
C LYS A 60 37.99 -5.91 5.43
N PRO A 61 39.00 -5.94 6.32
CA PRO A 61 39.04 -6.90 7.41
C PRO A 61 37.77 -6.82 8.25
N ILE A 62 37.15 -7.99 8.42
CA ILE A 62 35.96 -8.21 9.23
C ILE A 62 36.31 -7.89 10.68
N ILE A 63 35.59 -6.96 11.30
CA ILE A 63 35.82 -6.63 12.71
C ILE A 63 34.89 -7.50 13.54
N LYS A 64 35.45 -8.52 14.19
CA LYS A 64 34.70 -9.33 15.14
C LYS A 64 34.46 -8.53 16.42
N ASN A 65 33.28 -8.67 17.02
CA ASN A 65 32.89 -8.05 18.29
C ASN A 65 32.97 -6.51 18.32
N MET A 66 32.39 -5.83 17.33
CA MET A 66 32.24 -4.38 17.36
C MET A 66 31.43 -3.91 18.57
N GLY A 67 31.88 -2.85 19.23
CA GLY A 67 31.13 -2.17 20.28
C GLY A 67 29.88 -1.47 19.72
N PHE A 68 28.99 -1.02 20.60
CA PHE A 68 27.76 -0.31 20.20
C PHE A 68 28.06 0.92 19.34
N PHE A 69 28.99 1.77 19.80
CA PHE A 69 29.37 3.00 19.09
C PHE A 69 30.09 2.72 17.77
N ASP A 70 30.87 1.64 17.70
CA ASP A 70 31.49 1.21 16.44
C ASP A 70 30.43 0.82 15.42
N LYS A 71 29.39 0.08 15.84
CA LYS A 71 28.27 -0.27 14.96
C LYS A 71 27.51 0.95 14.47
N LEU A 72 27.20 1.89 15.36
CA LEU A 72 26.51 3.14 15.02
C LEU A 72 27.32 3.97 14.01
N LYS A 73 28.63 4.06 14.21
CA LYS A 73 29.55 4.71 13.27
C LYS A 73 29.63 3.96 11.94
N MET A 74 29.75 2.64 11.97
CA MET A 74 29.88 1.82 10.76
C MET A 74 28.60 1.77 9.92
N VAL A 75 27.42 1.76 10.54
CA VAL A 75 26.12 1.92 9.86
C VAL A 75 26.13 3.09 8.90
N ILE A 76 26.71 4.22 9.32
CA ILE A 76 26.69 5.47 8.56
C ILE A 76 27.86 5.52 7.57
N ILE A 77 29.06 5.10 7.97
CA ILE A 77 30.29 5.30 7.19
C ILE A 77 30.53 4.17 6.18
N ASP A 78 30.33 2.91 6.60
CA ASP A 78 30.64 1.73 5.78
C ASP A 78 29.65 0.60 6.11
N PRO A 79 28.40 0.72 5.64
CA PRO A 79 27.35 -0.23 5.98
C PRO A 79 27.65 -1.64 5.48
N GLU A 80 28.36 -1.77 4.35
CA GLU A 80 28.77 -3.08 3.86
C GLU A 80 29.73 -3.79 4.82
N ARG A 81 30.71 -3.06 5.35
CA ARG A 81 31.62 -3.61 6.36
C ARG A 81 30.89 -3.97 7.65
N LEU A 82 29.93 -3.14 8.07
CA LEU A 82 29.06 -3.47 9.20
C LEU A 82 28.35 -4.80 8.98
N PHE A 83 27.58 -4.91 7.89
CA PHE A 83 26.73 -6.08 7.63
C PHE A 83 27.53 -7.37 7.47
N ASN A 84 28.73 -7.29 6.89
CA ASN A 84 29.64 -8.43 6.86
C ASN A 84 30.16 -8.82 8.25
N SER A 85 30.39 -7.83 9.13
CA SER A 85 30.92 -8.05 10.48
C SER A 85 29.89 -8.56 11.48
N VAL A 86 28.61 -8.20 11.31
CA VAL A 86 27.51 -8.67 12.17
C VAL A 86 26.87 -9.98 11.67
N ARG A 87 27.36 -10.54 10.56
CA ARG A 87 26.79 -11.76 9.95
C ARG A 87 26.76 -12.93 10.93
N GLU A 88 27.82 -13.13 11.72
CA GLU A 88 27.92 -14.24 12.68
C GLU A 88 27.34 -13.90 14.07
N GLU A 89 26.80 -12.69 14.27
CA GLU A 89 26.24 -12.33 15.58
C GLU A 89 24.93 -13.07 15.88
N PRO A 90 24.65 -13.42 17.14
CA PRO A 90 23.34 -13.94 17.52
C PRO A 90 22.27 -12.84 17.43
N LEU A 91 21.02 -13.24 17.24
CA LEU A 91 19.87 -12.33 17.17
C LEU A 91 19.78 -11.40 18.38
N SER A 92 20.12 -11.89 19.58
CA SER A 92 20.08 -11.13 20.83
C SER A 92 20.92 -9.86 20.78
N LYS A 93 22.09 -9.87 20.14
CA LYS A 93 22.94 -8.67 20.00
C LYS A 93 22.28 -7.60 19.13
N SER A 94 21.60 -8.00 18.05
CA SER A 94 20.88 -7.08 17.17
C SER A 94 19.59 -6.56 17.82
N PHE A 95 18.90 -7.39 18.59
CA PHE A 95 17.75 -6.97 19.39
C PHE A 95 18.14 -5.93 20.44
N VAL A 96 19.20 -6.17 21.21
CA VAL A 96 19.69 -5.20 22.20
C VAL A 96 20.10 -3.89 21.52
N TYR A 97 20.77 -3.97 20.37
CA TYR A 97 21.09 -2.79 19.58
C TYR A 97 19.83 -2.01 19.19
N PHE A 98 18.83 -2.69 18.61
CA PHE A 98 17.56 -2.10 18.20
C PHE A 98 16.82 -1.46 19.37
N ALA A 99 16.75 -2.14 20.52
CA ALA A 99 16.12 -1.62 21.72
C ALA A 99 16.78 -0.31 22.19
N ILE A 100 18.12 -0.25 22.19
CA ILE A 100 18.85 0.96 22.58
C ILE A 100 18.58 2.10 21.58
N ILE A 101 18.64 1.85 20.27
CA ILE A 101 18.45 2.93 19.28
C ILE A 101 17.00 3.45 19.25
N THR A 102 16.01 2.58 19.45
CA THR A 102 14.58 2.95 19.46
C THR A 102 14.16 3.66 20.75
N LEU A 103 14.92 3.50 21.84
CA LEU A 103 14.69 4.25 23.07
C LEU A 103 14.92 5.76 22.88
N VAL A 104 15.87 6.15 22.03
CA VAL A 104 16.20 7.56 21.77
C VAL A 104 14.99 8.37 21.27
N PRO A 105 14.35 8.02 20.13
CA PRO A 105 13.19 8.76 19.66
C PRO A 105 12.01 8.67 20.63
N MET A 106 11.86 7.58 21.38
CA MET A 106 10.83 7.47 22.42
C MET A 106 11.01 8.51 23.52
N VAL A 107 12.21 8.63 24.08
CA VAL A 107 12.51 9.60 25.16
C VAL A 107 12.31 11.02 24.64
N VAL A 108 12.79 11.32 23.43
CA VAL A 108 12.64 12.67 22.86
C VAL A 108 11.18 12.98 22.55
N ALA A 109 10.43 12.05 21.94
CA ALA A 109 9.01 12.24 21.66
C ALA A 109 8.19 12.42 22.94
N ALA A 110 8.47 11.64 23.98
CA ALA A 110 7.82 11.80 25.29
C ALA A 110 8.11 13.18 25.90
N ALA A 111 9.35 13.66 25.83
CA ALA A 111 9.73 14.98 26.33
C ALA A 111 9.03 16.10 25.54
N ILE A 112 9.02 16.02 24.21
CA ILE A 112 8.33 17.00 23.34
C ILE A 112 6.83 17.00 23.64
N LEU A 113 6.21 15.83 23.73
CA LEU A 113 4.78 15.72 24.01
C LEU A 113 4.44 16.30 25.39
N SER A 114 5.26 16.02 26.41
CA SER A 114 5.11 16.56 27.76
C SER A 114 5.19 18.08 27.77
N PHE A 115 6.16 18.63 27.03
CA PHE A 115 6.34 20.07 26.88
C PHE A 115 5.15 20.72 26.16
N VAL A 116 4.73 20.16 25.02
CA VAL A 116 3.58 20.65 24.25
C VAL A 116 2.31 20.66 25.08
N PHE A 117 2.03 19.57 25.82
CA PHE A 117 0.87 19.52 26.70
C PHE A 117 0.95 20.49 27.88
N SER A 118 2.14 20.74 28.41
CA SER A 118 2.35 21.76 29.44
C SER A 118 2.07 23.17 28.90
N LEU A 119 2.44 23.46 27.65
CA LEU A 119 2.09 24.73 26.99
C LEU A 119 0.57 24.88 26.83
N PHE A 120 -0.13 23.83 26.38
CA PHE A 120 -1.59 23.85 26.29
C PHE A 120 -2.25 24.05 27.65
N SER A 121 -1.74 23.39 28.69
CA SER A 121 -2.21 23.57 30.07
C SER A 121 -2.10 25.01 30.56
N ALA A 122 -1.13 25.78 30.06
CA ALA A 122 -0.88 27.16 30.50
C ALA A 122 -1.75 28.19 29.78
N ILE A 123 -2.16 27.93 28.53
CA ILE A 123 -2.89 28.91 27.69
C ILE A 123 -4.40 28.67 27.66
N LEU A 124 -4.87 27.47 28.03
CA LEU A 124 -6.28 27.12 28.01
C LEU A 124 -6.97 27.45 29.35
N PRO A 125 -8.30 27.68 29.35
CA PRO A 125 -9.10 27.78 30.57
C PRO A 125 -8.84 26.62 31.54
N ALA A 126 -8.88 26.86 32.85
CA ALA A 126 -8.39 25.92 33.86
C ALA A 126 -9.08 24.53 33.84
N ASP A 127 -10.37 24.50 33.51
CA ASP A 127 -11.17 23.28 33.35
C ASP A 127 -10.65 22.38 32.21
N VAL A 128 -10.23 22.99 31.10
CA VAL A 128 -9.65 22.27 29.95
C VAL A 128 -8.13 22.05 30.14
N GLY A 129 -7.42 23.08 30.60
CA GLY A 129 -5.96 23.09 30.75
C GLY A 129 -5.45 22.05 31.75
N SER A 130 -6.16 21.84 32.86
CA SER A 130 -5.80 20.82 33.86
C SER A 130 -5.73 19.40 33.28
N SER A 131 -6.61 19.06 32.33
CA SER A 131 -6.58 17.77 31.63
C SER A 131 -5.29 17.63 30.80
N PHE A 132 -4.89 18.68 30.08
CA PHE A 132 -3.63 18.69 29.34
C PHE A 132 -2.41 18.63 30.26
N GLY A 133 -2.44 19.32 31.40
CA GLY A 133 -1.37 19.23 32.40
C GLY A 133 -1.16 17.80 32.91
N LEU A 134 -2.24 17.06 33.14
CA LEU A 134 -2.18 15.65 33.51
C LEU A 134 -1.56 14.79 32.39
N PHE A 135 -1.95 15.00 31.13
CA PHE A 135 -1.32 14.29 30.00
C PHE A 135 0.15 14.65 29.83
N GLY A 136 0.54 15.89 30.12
CA GLY A 136 1.94 16.32 30.12
C GLY A 136 2.77 15.57 31.16
N LEU A 137 2.23 15.38 32.37
CA LEU A 137 2.88 14.62 33.43
C LEU A 137 2.96 13.12 33.12
N LEU A 138 1.90 12.54 32.58
CA LEU A 138 1.79 11.11 32.30
C LEU A 138 2.40 10.68 30.96
N GLY A 139 2.77 11.63 30.09
CA GLY A 139 3.31 11.37 28.75
C GLY A 139 4.43 10.31 28.73
N PRO A 140 5.47 10.41 29.58
CA PRO A 140 6.54 9.42 29.63
C PRO A 140 6.06 8.03 30.06
N VAL A 141 5.11 7.95 31.00
CA VAL A 141 4.53 6.68 31.47
C VAL A 141 3.71 6.04 30.35
N ILE A 142 2.93 6.84 29.61
CA ILE A 142 2.15 6.39 28.46
C ILE A 142 3.06 5.90 27.33
N ALA A 143 4.24 6.48 27.14
CA ALA A 143 5.17 6.07 26.08
C ALA A 143 5.77 4.66 26.28
N ILE A 144 5.87 4.17 27.53
CA ILE A 144 6.46 2.86 27.85
C ILE A 144 5.74 1.69 27.15
N PRO A 145 4.41 1.52 27.27
CA PRO A 145 3.72 0.42 26.57
C PRO A 145 3.87 0.50 25.04
N PHE A 146 3.91 1.70 24.45
CA PHE A 146 4.15 1.85 23.01
C PHE A 146 5.56 1.44 22.61
N TYR A 147 6.57 1.75 23.43
CA TYR A 147 7.93 1.28 23.21
C TYR A 147 8.03 -0.24 23.27
N LEU A 148 7.44 -0.86 24.30
CA LEU A 148 7.40 -2.33 24.41
C LEU A 148 6.67 -2.97 23.22
N LEU A 149 5.55 -2.37 22.80
CA LEU A 149 4.83 -2.80 21.62
C LEU A 149 5.69 -2.68 20.35
N ALA A 150 6.45 -1.58 20.19
CA ALA A 150 7.35 -1.40 19.06
C ALA A 150 8.47 -2.45 19.03
N LEU A 151 9.01 -2.84 20.19
CA LEU A 151 10.00 -3.93 20.29
C LEU A 151 9.40 -5.26 19.83
N VAL A 152 8.19 -5.61 20.30
CA VAL A 152 7.49 -6.84 19.87
C VAL A 152 7.16 -6.78 18.37
N PHE A 153 6.65 -5.65 17.90
CA PHE A 153 6.26 -5.46 16.51
C PHE A 153 7.45 -5.51 15.54
N SER A 154 8.67 -5.17 16.01
CA SER A 154 9.89 -5.34 15.21
C SER A 154 10.12 -6.79 14.77
N PHE A 155 9.75 -7.78 15.61
CA PHE A 155 9.83 -9.19 15.24
C PHE A 155 8.79 -9.57 14.18
N VAL A 156 7.60 -8.98 14.26
CA VAL A 156 6.52 -9.17 13.27
C VAL A 156 6.95 -8.60 11.92
N ILE A 157 7.48 -7.38 11.88
CA ILE A 157 8.04 -6.77 10.66
C ILE A 157 9.14 -7.65 10.08
N GLY A 158 10.08 -8.13 10.92
CA GLY A 158 11.11 -9.07 10.52
C GLY A 158 10.55 -10.37 9.94
N ALA A 159 9.46 -10.89 10.50
CA ALA A 159 8.83 -12.12 10.05
C ALA A 159 8.14 -11.93 8.70
N VAL A 160 7.43 -10.81 8.53
CA VAL A 160 6.81 -10.45 7.25
C VAL A 160 7.89 -10.33 6.17
N ILE A 161 8.95 -9.54 6.40
CA ILE A 161 10.03 -9.39 5.42
C ILE A 161 10.71 -10.74 5.14
N PHE A 162 10.89 -11.59 6.16
CA PHE A 162 11.46 -12.92 5.98
C PHE A 162 10.58 -13.84 5.12
N VAL A 163 9.25 -13.81 5.29
CA VAL A 163 8.31 -14.55 4.43
C VAL A 163 8.46 -14.11 2.98
N PHE A 164 8.49 -12.79 2.72
CA PHE A 164 8.73 -12.29 1.36
C PHE A 164 10.11 -12.71 0.86
N ALA A 165 11.17 -12.63 1.68
CA ALA A 165 12.49 -13.11 1.31
C ALA A 165 12.47 -14.59 0.88
N ARG A 166 11.69 -15.43 1.56
CA ARG A 166 11.51 -16.85 1.21
C ARG A 166 10.75 -17.03 -0.10
N ILE A 167 9.67 -16.28 -0.33
CA ILE A 167 8.93 -16.29 -1.60
C ILE A 167 9.85 -15.94 -2.78
N PHE A 168 10.75 -14.97 -2.59
CA PHE A 168 11.73 -14.55 -3.60
C PHE A 168 13.02 -15.42 -3.63
N GLY A 169 12.99 -16.62 -3.04
CA GLY A 169 14.06 -17.62 -3.15
C GLY A 169 15.34 -17.30 -2.37
N SER A 170 15.25 -16.45 -1.34
CA SER A 170 16.40 -16.11 -0.50
C SER A 170 16.83 -17.27 0.41
N LYS A 171 18.15 -17.41 0.60
CA LYS A 171 18.77 -18.46 1.45
C LYS A 171 19.14 -17.99 2.86
N GLY A 172 18.98 -16.71 3.18
CA GLY A 172 19.28 -16.17 4.51
C GLY A 172 18.35 -16.70 5.60
N SER A 173 18.79 -16.57 6.85
CA SER A 173 18.00 -16.93 8.02
C SER A 173 17.09 -15.79 8.49
N TYR A 174 16.13 -16.06 9.37
CA TYR A 174 15.33 -15.01 10.00
C TYR A 174 16.21 -14.01 10.77
N THR A 175 17.24 -14.51 11.45
CA THR A 175 18.23 -13.70 12.15
C THR A 175 18.92 -12.70 11.24
N ASP A 176 19.20 -13.08 10.00
CA ASP A 176 19.80 -12.21 8.98
C ASP A 176 18.84 -11.10 8.55
N THR A 177 17.56 -11.42 8.39
CA THR A 177 16.53 -10.41 8.11
C THR A 177 16.37 -9.43 9.27
N TYR A 178 16.31 -9.94 10.51
CA TYR A 178 16.18 -9.10 11.69
C TYR A 178 17.39 -8.18 11.88
N LYS A 179 18.61 -8.66 11.63
CA LYS A 179 19.83 -7.82 11.61
C LYS A 179 19.72 -6.69 10.59
N ALA A 180 19.27 -6.98 9.37
CA ALA A 180 19.12 -5.98 8.32
C ALA A 180 18.19 -4.83 8.77
N ILE A 181 17.06 -5.16 9.41
CA ILE A 181 16.09 -4.19 9.92
C ILE A 181 16.63 -3.45 11.14
N ALA A 182 17.16 -4.18 12.12
CA ALA A 182 17.66 -3.63 13.38
C ALA A 182 18.77 -2.60 13.16
N TYR A 183 19.73 -2.91 12.28
CA TYR A 183 20.81 -1.98 11.95
C TYR A 183 20.41 -0.96 10.87
N GLY A 184 19.56 -1.36 9.92
CA GLY A 184 19.11 -0.49 8.83
C GLY A 184 18.20 0.66 9.28
N SER A 185 17.42 0.45 10.34
CA SER A 185 16.52 1.46 10.94
C SER A 185 17.24 2.51 11.80
N THR A 186 18.57 2.42 11.97
CA THR A 186 19.35 3.37 12.78
C THR A 186 19.15 4.83 12.38
N PRO A 187 19.18 5.21 11.08
CA PRO A 187 18.97 6.60 10.70
C PRO A 187 17.57 7.08 11.05
N ALA A 188 16.53 6.28 10.78
CA ALA A 188 15.15 6.57 11.12
C ALA A 188 14.98 6.88 12.60
N ASN A 189 15.70 6.16 13.47
CA ASN A 189 15.62 6.35 14.92
C ASN A 189 16.48 7.50 15.45
N LEU A 190 17.66 7.76 14.88
CA LEU A 190 18.57 8.81 15.38
C LEU A 190 18.35 10.17 14.72
N LEU A 191 17.95 10.18 13.46
CA LEU A 191 17.74 11.35 12.62
C LEU A 191 16.25 11.57 12.32
N PHE A 192 15.36 11.11 13.21
CA PHE A 192 13.90 11.20 13.03
C PHE A 192 13.40 12.64 12.81
N PHE A 193 14.16 13.64 13.23
CA PHE A 193 13.86 15.06 13.02
C PHE A 193 14.15 15.56 11.59
N ILE A 194 14.79 14.74 10.72
CA ILE A 194 15.05 15.05 9.30
C ILE A 194 14.09 14.21 8.44
N PRO A 195 12.88 14.72 8.13
CA PRO A 195 11.76 13.89 7.66
C PRO A 195 11.98 13.19 6.33
N ILE A 196 12.81 13.73 5.43
CA ILE A 196 13.01 13.18 4.08
C ILE A 196 14.26 12.29 4.02
N VAL A 197 15.40 12.77 4.53
CA VAL A 197 16.69 12.09 4.37
C VAL A 197 16.75 10.80 5.21
N SER A 198 16.20 10.86 6.43
CA SER A 198 16.27 9.77 7.39
C SER A 198 15.57 8.47 6.95
N PRO A 199 14.30 8.48 6.50
CA PRO A 199 13.64 7.27 6.03
C PRO A 199 14.25 6.73 4.72
N ILE A 200 14.68 7.59 3.79
CA ILE A 200 15.31 7.16 2.53
C ILE A 200 16.64 6.46 2.82
N TRP A 201 17.46 7.02 3.71
CA TRP A 201 18.73 6.40 4.09
C TRP A 201 18.51 5.07 4.84
N SER A 202 17.51 5.01 5.72
CA SER A 202 17.16 3.76 6.43
C SER A 202 16.71 2.68 5.45
N LEU A 203 15.84 3.02 4.50
CA LEU A 203 15.40 2.10 3.45
C LEU A 203 16.60 1.58 2.65
N TYR A 204 17.53 2.46 2.25
CA TYR A 204 18.76 2.05 1.58
C TYR A 204 19.57 1.04 2.43
N LEU A 205 19.74 1.31 3.72
CA LEU A 205 20.50 0.43 4.62
C LEU A 205 19.81 -0.91 4.87
N GLU A 206 18.50 -0.94 5.00
CA GLU A 206 17.73 -2.19 5.12
C GLU A 206 17.90 -3.04 3.86
N ILE A 207 17.80 -2.42 2.68
CA ILE A 207 18.02 -3.11 1.40
C ILE A 207 19.48 -3.59 1.29
N LYS A 208 20.46 -2.76 1.66
CA LYS A 208 21.88 -3.14 1.63
C LYS A 208 22.18 -4.27 2.61
N GLY A 209 21.62 -4.19 3.82
CA GLY A 209 21.75 -5.21 4.85
C GLY A 209 21.17 -6.54 4.42
N LEU A 210 19.96 -6.51 3.86
CA LEU A 210 19.32 -7.70 3.33
C LEU A 210 20.12 -8.29 2.16
N SER A 211 20.57 -7.46 1.22
CA SER A 211 21.43 -7.85 0.09
C SER A 211 22.71 -8.57 0.56
N VAL A 212 23.45 -7.98 1.50
CA VAL A 212 24.70 -8.54 2.02
C VAL A 212 24.47 -9.80 2.87
N LEU A 213 23.50 -9.77 3.79
CA LEU A 213 23.29 -10.87 4.72
C LEU A 213 22.63 -12.09 4.05
N HIS A 214 21.70 -11.86 3.12
CA HIS A 214 21.04 -12.92 2.37
C HIS A 214 21.76 -13.32 1.08
N ARG A 215 22.86 -12.64 0.71
CA ARG A 215 23.66 -12.89 -0.50
C ARG A 215 22.82 -12.83 -1.78
N ILE A 216 21.97 -11.81 -1.88
CA ILE A 216 21.11 -11.55 -3.04
C ILE A 216 21.51 -10.22 -3.69
N SER A 217 21.09 -10.00 -4.93
CA SER A 217 21.33 -8.70 -5.58
C SER A 217 20.54 -7.58 -4.90
N MET A 218 21.06 -6.35 -4.97
CA MET A 218 20.42 -5.16 -4.38
C MET A 218 18.98 -4.96 -4.89
N GLY A 219 18.74 -5.18 -6.19
CA GLY A 219 17.41 -5.07 -6.78
C GLY A 219 16.42 -6.10 -6.23
N ARG A 220 16.85 -7.35 -6.00
CA ARG A 220 15.99 -8.36 -5.34
C ARG A 220 15.71 -8.01 -3.89
N ALA A 221 16.71 -7.52 -3.16
CA ALA A 221 16.52 -7.05 -1.79
C ALA A 221 15.51 -5.89 -1.72
N ALA A 222 15.55 -4.95 -2.68
CA ALA A 222 14.62 -3.83 -2.75
C ALA A 222 13.18 -4.31 -2.93
N VAL A 223 12.94 -5.24 -3.85
CA VAL A 223 11.61 -5.84 -4.07
C VAL A 223 11.10 -6.53 -2.80
N ILE A 224 11.95 -7.28 -2.09
CA ILE A 224 11.56 -7.96 -0.84
C ILE A 224 11.14 -6.96 0.25
N ILE A 225 11.84 -5.84 0.41
CA ILE A 225 11.51 -4.81 1.42
C ILE A 225 10.23 -4.05 1.03
N ILE A 226 10.05 -3.73 -0.25
CA ILE A 226 8.95 -2.87 -0.72
C ILE A 226 7.64 -3.65 -0.93
N ALA A 227 7.70 -4.92 -1.33
CA ALA A 227 6.53 -5.72 -1.66
C ALA A 227 5.48 -5.82 -0.52
N PRO A 228 5.85 -6.03 0.77
CA PRO A 228 4.88 -6.00 1.87
C PRO A 228 4.09 -4.69 1.93
N VAL A 229 4.76 -3.56 1.76
CA VAL A 229 4.14 -2.22 1.80
C VAL A 229 3.15 -2.06 0.65
N ILE A 230 3.51 -2.49 -0.56
CA ILE A 230 2.61 -2.48 -1.72
C ILE A 230 1.37 -3.34 -1.46
N VAL A 231 1.55 -4.56 -0.93
CA VAL A 231 0.44 -5.49 -0.67
C VAL A 231 -0.52 -4.91 0.37
N VAL A 232 -0.01 -4.42 1.50
CA VAL A 232 -0.84 -3.79 2.54
C VAL A 232 -1.57 -2.57 1.98
N THR A 233 -0.89 -1.72 1.22
CA THR A 233 -1.49 -0.53 0.60
C THR A 233 -2.60 -0.90 -0.37
N ALA A 234 -2.41 -1.92 -1.21
CA ALA A 234 -3.44 -2.40 -2.14
C ALA A 234 -4.67 -2.94 -1.40
N ILE A 235 -4.48 -3.69 -0.31
CA ILE A 235 -5.57 -4.19 0.54
C ILE A 235 -6.35 -3.04 1.17
N LEU A 236 -5.65 -2.02 1.71
CA LEU A 236 -6.30 -0.85 2.32
C LEU A 236 -7.10 -0.04 1.29
N ILE A 237 -6.56 0.16 0.08
CA ILE A 237 -7.29 0.81 -1.02
C ILE A 237 -8.53 -0.01 -1.37
N ALA A 238 -8.41 -1.32 -1.56
CA ALA A 238 -9.55 -2.18 -1.88
C ALA A 238 -10.63 -2.14 -0.78
N ALA A 239 -10.24 -2.18 0.49
CA ALA A 239 -11.15 -2.07 1.62
C ALA A 239 -11.85 -0.69 1.68
N ALA A 240 -11.12 0.39 1.41
CA ALA A 240 -11.70 1.74 1.34
C ALA A 240 -12.71 1.85 0.18
N LEU A 241 -12.36 1.35 -1.01
CA LEU A 241 -13.25 1.34 -2.17
C LEU A 241 -14.50 0.50 -1.92
N PHE A 242 -14.37 -0.62 -1.20
CA PHE A 242 -15.50 -1.44 -0.77
C PHE A 242 -16.39 -0.68 0.23
N ALA A 243 -15.80 -0.02 1.23
CA ALA A 243 -16.52 0.72 2.26
C ALA A 243 -17.30 1.93 1.71
N VAL A 244 -16.78 2.63 0.70
CA VAL A 244 -17.48 3.74 0.03
C VAL A 244 -18.52 3.28 -0.99
N GLY A 245 -18.75 1.97 -1.10
CA GLY A 245 -19.79 1.43 -1.96
C GLY A 245 -19.42 1.29 -3.42
N LEU A 246 -18.18 1.60 -3.81
CA LEU A 246 -17.72 1.42 -5.20
C LEU A 246 -17.84 -0.04 -5.66
N PHE A 247 -17.75 -0.98 -4.71
CA PHE A 247 -17.95 -2.41 -4.91
C PHE A 247 -19.12 -2.99 -4.11
N ASN A 248 -20.02 -2.15 -3.58
CA ASN A 248 -21.18 -2.65 -2.85
C ASN A 248 -22.20 -3.23 -3.83
N THR A 249 -22.47 -4.52 -3.71
CA THR A 249 -23.49 -5.20 -4.51
C THR A 249 -24.91 -4.69 -4.20
N ALA A 250 -25.12 -3.94 -3.12
CA ALA A 250 -26.40 -3.29 -2.82
C ALA A 250 -26.61 -1.96 -3.58
N THR A 251 -25.55 -1.32 -4.08
CA THR A 251 -25.67 -0.20 -5.04
C THR A 251 -26.07 -0.68 -6.44
N PHE A 252 -25.89 -1.97 -6.74
CA PHE A 252 -26.73 -2.66 -7.73
C PHE A 252 -28.08 -2.90 -7.04
N THR A 253 -28.95 -1.88 -7.09
CA THR A 253 -30.28 -1.96 -6.49
C THR A 253 -30.99 -3.13 -7.15
N GLN A 254 -31.17 -4.24 -6.43
CA GLN A 254 -32.05 -5.29 -6.91
C GLN A 254 -33.40 -4.64 -7.20
N PRO A 255 -34.04 -4.93 -8.33
CA PRO A 255 -35.31 -4.32 -8.66
C PRO A 255 -36.28 -4.51 -7.48
N THR A 256 -36.76 -3.41 -6.89
CA THR A 256 -37.75 -3.48 -5.81
C THR A 256 -39.11 -3.04 -6.31
N ILE A 257 -40.15 -3.63 -5.72
CA ILE A 257 -41.54 -3.26 -5.95
C ILE A 257 -42.25 -3.00 -4.63
N SER A 258 -43.10 -1.98 -4.59
CA SER A 258 -44.03 -1.74 -3.48
C SER A 258 -45.32 -1.08 -3.96
N GLY A 259 -46.40 -1.15 -3.17
CA GLY A 259 -47.61 -0.34 -3.34
C GLY A 259 -48.81 -1.04 -3.99
N PHE A 260 -48.61 -1.93 -4.96
CA PHE A 260 -49.73 -2.55 -5.69
C PHE A 260 -50.65 -3.36 -4.77
N GLN A 261 -51.81 -2.82 -4.43
CA GLN A 261 -52.78 -3.48 -3.54
C GLN A 261 -53.64 -4.44 -4.35
N ASN A 262 -53.72 -5.69 -3.93
CA ASN A 262 -54.48 -6.75 -4.60
C ASN A 262 -53.96 -7.14 -5.98
N PHE A 263 -52.74 -6.73 -6.33
CA PHE A 263 -52.01 -7.25 -7.48
C PHE A 263 -50.66 -7.77 -7.03
N TYR A 264 -50.20 -8.83 -7.67
CA TYR A 264 -48.86 -9.36 -7.49
C TYR A 264 -48.05 -9.14 -8.75
N VAL A 265 -46.83 -8.61 -8.63
CA VAL A 265 -45.90 -8.52 -9.76
C VAL A 265 -44.81 -9.56 -9.53
N PRO A 266 -44.62 -10.50 -10.47
CA PRO A 266 -43.59 -11.52 -10.32
C PRO A 266 -42.19 -10.90 -10.32
N GLN A 267 -41.22 -11.60 -9.74
CA GLN A 267 -39.83 -11.19 -9.82
C GLN A 267 -39.38 -11.15 -11.28
N GLY A 268 -38.82 -10.02 -11.73
CA GLY A 268 -38.50 -9.81 -13.15
C GLY A 268 -39.73 -9.48 -14.02
N GLY A 269 -40.90 -9.32 -13.41
CA GLY A 269 -42.15 -8.91 -14.06
C GLY A 269 -42.18 -7.45 -14.48
N TRP A 270 -41.05 -6.74 -14.51
CA TRP A 270 -40.98 -5.42 -15.10
C TRP A 270 -39.61 -5.15 -15.70
N GLN A 271 -39.60 -4.33 -16.75
CA GLN A 271 -38.40 -4.03 -17.50
C GLN A 271 -38.49 -2.65 -18.14
N LEU A 272 -37.43 -1.86 -18.03
CA LEU A 272 -37.31 -0.56 -18.67
C LEU A 272 -36.25 -0.63 -19.76
N SER A 273 -36.63 -0.40 -21.01
CA SER A 273 -35.72 -0.18 -22.13
C SER A 273 -35.77 1.28 -22.57
N GLN A 274 -35.00 1.63 -23.60
CA GLN A 274 -35.00 2.97 -24.18
C GLN A 274 -36.32 3.39 -24.81
N THR A 275 -37.16 2.44 -25.23
CA THR A 275 -38.41 2.74 -25.95
C THR A 275 -39.65 2.25 -25.23
N LYS A 276 -39.50 1.37 -24.23
CA LYS A 276 -40.62 0.70 -23.60
C LYS A 276 -40.40 0.47 -22.11
N PHE A 277 -41.45 0.64 -21.34
CA PHE A 277 -41.59 0.09 -20.01
C PHE A 277 -42.59 -1.06 -20.06
N THR A 278 -42.20 -2.24 -19.61
CA THR A 278 -43.07 -3.43 -19.52
C THR A 278 -43.35 -3.73 -18.06
N LEU A 279 -44.61 -4.01 -17.72
CA LEU A 279 -45.07 -4.37 -16.38
C LEU A 279 -46.00 -5.59 -16.48
N ILE A 280 -45.74 -6.64 -15.72
CA ILE A 280 -46.54 -7.86 -15.62
C ILE A 280 -47.28 -7.83 -14.29
N LEU A 281 -48.60 -7.89 -14.32
CA LEU A 281 -49.47 -7.88 -13.15
C LEU A 281 -50.27 -9.16 -13.08
N ASN A 282 -50.28 -9.81 -11.93
CA ASN A 282 -51.15 -10.92 -11.60
C ASN A 282 -52.35 -10.40 -10.79
N ASN A 283 -53.56 -10.76 -11.21
CA ASN A 283 -54.80 -10.36 -10.55
C ASN A 283 -55.00 -11.08 -9.21
N GLY A 284 -54.79 -10.37 -8.11
CA GLY A 284 -55.04 -10.82 -6.75
C GLY A 284 -56.35 -10.30 -6.13
N VAL A 285 -57.22 -9.63 -6.90
CA VAL A 285 -58.50 -9.06 -6.42
C VAL A 285 -59.50 -10.16 -6.02
N GLY A 286 -59.30 -11.39 -6.49
CA GLY A 286 -60.18 -12.53 -6.23
C GLY A 286 -61.41 -12.60 -7.16
N ASP A 287 -61.58 -11.62 -8.05
CA ASP A 287 -62.65 -11.52 -9.04
C ASP A 287 -62.11 -11.21 -10.43
N SER A 288 -62.92 -11.46 -11.47
CA SER A 288 -62.60 -10.99 -12.82
C SER A 288 -62.66 -9.45 -12.86
N ILE A 289 -61.59 -8.83 -13.34
CA ILE A 289 -61.49 -7.37 -13.46
C ILE A 289 -61.32 -6.97 -14.92
N ASN A 290 -61.67 -5.74 -15.26
CA ASN A 290 -61.41 -5.16 -16.57
C ASN A 290 -60.43 -4.00 -16.41
N ILE A 291 -59.21 -4.13 -16.93
CA ILE A 291 -58.22 -3.05 -16.89
C ILE A 291 -58.65 -1.98 -17.89
N THR A 292 -58.87 -0.75 -17.42
CA THR A 292 -59.43 0.36 -18.20
C THR A 292 -58.37 1.35 -18.66
N ASP A 293 -57.37 1.62 -17.81
CA ASP A 293 -56.27 2.53 -18.13
C ASP A 293 -55.02 2.21 -17.31
N GLY A 294 -53.88 2.74 -17.74
CA GLY A 294 -52.63 2.67 -16.99
C GLY A 294 -51.76 3.88 -17.28
N THR A 295 -51.13 4.44 -16.24
CA THR A 295 -50.15 5.51 -16.38
C THR A 295 -48.83 5.13 -15.72
N ALA A 296 -47.72 5.59 -16.29
CA ALA A 296 -46.40 5.37 -15.72
C ALA A 296 -45.57 6.67 -15.73
N LEU A 297 -45.11 7.09 -14.57
CA LEU A 297 -44.19 8.20 -14.39
C LEU A 297 -42.84 7.64 -14.04
N TYR A 298 -41.82 7.87 -14.86
CA TYR A 298 -40.47 7.45 -14.50
C TYR A 298 -39.60 8.64 -14.11
N GLN A 299 -38.74 8.42 -13.14
CA GLN A 299 -37.78 9.36 -12.59
C GLN A 299 -36.40 8.70 -12.58
N THR A 300 -35.40 9.41 -13.08
CA THR A 300 -33.99 8.98 -12.96
C THR A 300 -33.31 9.77 -11.83
N ASN A 301 -32.07 9.43 -11.50
CA ASN A 301 -31.27 10.17 -10.52
C ASN A 301 -30.99 11.64 -10.93
N ILE A 302 -31.26 11.97 -12.19
CA ILE A 302 -31.29 13.33 -12.72
C ILE A 302 -32.74 13.79 -12.54
N ASN A 303 -32.99 14.90 -11.85
CA ASN A 303 -34.30 15.40 -11.37
C ASN A 303 -35.42 15.62 -12.44
N THR A 304 -35.33 15.00 -13.60
CA THR A 304 -36.32 15.00 -14.66
C THR A 304 -37.40 13.96 -14.35
N ARG A 305 -38.63 14.43 -14.11
CA ARG A 305 -39.83 13.60 -14.13
C ARG A 305 -40.42 13.67 -15.53
N MET A 306 -40.50 12.53 -16.21
CA MET A 306 -41.21 12.44 -17.48
C MET A 306 -42.49 11.64 -17.26
N SER A 307 -43.62 12.28 -17.57
CA SER A 307 -44.92 11.64 -17.54
C SER A 307 -45.16 10.97 -18.87
N VAL A 308 -45.42 9.67 -18.85
CA VAL A 308 -45.77 8.96 -20.06
C VAL A 308 -47.08 8.21 -19.83
N SER A 309 -48.11 8.63 -20.55
CA SER A 309 -49.32 7.82 -20.70
C SER A 309 -49.01 6.80 -21.78
N GLY A 310 -49.06 5.52 -21.41
CA GLY A 310 -48.80 4.43 -22.32
C GLY A 310 -49.99 3.48 -22.28
N TYR A 311 -50.38 2.97 -23.43
CA TYR A 311 -51.44 1.99 -23.56
C TYR A 311 -51.01 0.91 -24.54
N SER A 312 -50.86 -0.34 -24.07
CA SER A 312 -51.22 -1.53 -24.86
C SER A 312 -51.11 -2.80 -24.03
N VAL A 313 -52.23 -3.53 -23.89
CA VAL A 313 -52.43 -4.81 -24.61
C VAL A 313 -53.88 -4.88 -25.13
N GLY A 314 -54.05 -4.95 -26.47
CA GLY A 314 -55.23 -5.52 -27.14
C GLY A 314 -56.34 -4.59 -27.65
N ASN A 315 -56.04 -3.72 -28.63
CA ASN A 315 -57.04 -3.09 -29.53
C ASN A 315 -58.18 -2.27 -28.88
N GLY A 316 -57.89 -1.39 -27.92
CA GLY A 316 -58.80 -0.31 -27.52
C GLY A 316 -60.12 -0.74 -26.88
N ARG A 317 -60.18 -1.97 -26.34
CA ARG A 317 -61.27 -2.45 -25.50
C ARG A 317 -60.65 -3.04 -24.24
N GLY A 318 -61.19 -2.69 -23.07
CA GLY A 318 -60.64 -3.11 -21.78
C GLY A 318 -60.36 -4.63 -21.74
N TYR A 319 -59.28 -4.99 -21.04
CA TYR A 319 -58.83 -6.38 -20.95
C TYR A 319 -59.41 -7.03 -19.70
N VAL A 320 -60.25 -8.06 -19.89
CA VAL A 320 -60.82 -8.82 -18.77
C VAL A 320 -59.81 -9.83 -18.27
N LEU A 321 -59.30 -9.61 -17.06
CA LEU A 321 -58.32 -10.44 -16.39
C LEU A 321 -59.01 -11.32 -15.34
N GLN A 322 -58.86 -12.65 -15.47
CA GLN A 322 -59.42 -13.61 -14.50
C GLN A 322 -58.63 -13.62 -13.19
N PRO A 323 -59.21 -14.04 -12.06
CA PRO A 323 -58.47 -14.21 -10.81
C PRO A 323 -57.24 -15.11 -11.00
N GLY A 324 -56.07 -14.67 -10.52
CA GLY A 324 -54.81 -15.41 -10.60
C GLY A 324 -54.13 -15.41 -11.97
N SER A 325 -54.74 -14.80 -13.00
CA SER A 325 -54.12 -14.67 -14.33
C SER A 325 -53.26 -13.41 -14.45
N GLU A 326 -52.33 -13.43 -15.41
CA GLU A 326 -51.36 -12.35 -15.64
C GLU A 326 -51.74 -11.48 -16.84
N ALA A 327 -51.53 -10.17 -16.71
CA ALA A 327 -51.54 -9.21 -17.79
C ALA A 327 -50.18 -8.56 -17.94
N THR A 328 -49.71 -8.43 -19.17
CA THR A 328 -48.57 -7.56 -19.50
C THR A 328 -49.10 -6.21 -19.92
N ILE A 329 -48.55 -5.13 -19.38
CA ILE A 329 -48.83 -3.75 -19.78
C ILE A 329 -47.54 -3.18 -20.36
N VAL A 330 -47.63 -2.61 -21.55
CA VAL A 330 -46.49 -1.98 -22.22
C VAL A 330 -46.77 -0.50 -22.39
N TYR A 331 -45.85 0.33 -21.89
CA TYR A 331 -45.86 1.77 -22.04
C TYR A 331 -44.74 2.15 -23.01
N ASP A 332 -45.07 2.81 -24.12
CA ASP A 332 -44.04 3.41 -24.98
C ASP A 332 -43.48 4.63 -24.27
N ILE A 333 -42.17 4.71 -24.09
CA ILE A 333 -41.48 5.78 -23.36
C ILE A 333 -40.18 6.16 -24.07
N ASP A 334 -39.65 7.37 -23.83
CA ASP A 334 -38.28 7.72 -24.19
C ASP A 334 -37.37 7.43 -22.98
N GLY A 335 -37.03 6.17 -22.74
CA GLY A 335 -36.30 5.70 -21.56
C GLY A 335 -34.81 6.09 -21.53
N PRO A 336 -34.14 5.99 -20.36
CA PRO A 336 -32.74 6.34 -20.21
C PRO A 336 -31.79 5.32 -20.87
N PRO A 337 -30.49 5.67 -21.09
CA PRO A 337 -29.49 4.73 -21.59
C PRO A 337 -29.36 3.48 -20.71
N PRO A 338 -28.94 2.31 -21.25
CA PRO A 338 -28.72 1.10 -20.47
C PRO A 338 -27.77 1.32 -19.29
N GLY A 339 -28.05 0.65 -18.16
CA GLY A 339 -27.28 0.82 -16.92
C GLY A 339 -27.72 2.01 -16.05
N THR A 340 -28.74 2.76 -16.44
CA THR A 340 -29.24 3.89 -15.66
C THR A 340 -30.24 3.43 -14.60
N ALA A 341 -30.02 3.80 -13.35
CA ALA A 341 -30.98 3.55 -12.28
C ALA A 341 -32.25 4.39 -12.48
N TYR A 342 -33.40 3.77 -12.29
CA TYR A 342 -34.71 4.41 -12.45
C TYR A 342 -35.66 4.09 -11.31
N THR A 343 -36.65 4.95 -11.13
CA THR A 343 -37.86 4.72 -10.32
C THR A 343 -39.07 4.98 -11.20
N VAL A 344 -39.96 4.00 -11.36
CA VAL A 344 -41.24 4.13 -12.07
C VAL A 344 -42.37 4.10 -11.04
N PHE A 345 -43.23 5.12 -11.07
CA PHE A 345 -44.52 5.14 -10.39
C PHE A 345 -45.58 4.76 -11.41
N ALA A 346 -46.27 3.65 -11.19
CA ALA A 346 -47.29 3.15 -12.10
C ALA A 346 -48.64 3.10 -11.41
N ASP A 347 -49.65 3.69 -12.06
CA ASP A 347 -51.05 3.61 -11.67
C ASP A 347 -51.81 2.75 -12.67
N VAL A 348 -52.66 1.87 -12.17
CA VAL A 348 -53.48 0.95 -12.98
C VAL A 348 -54.93 1.11 -12.57
N GLU A 349 -55.78 1.48 -13.52
CA GLU A 349 -57.22 1.61 -13.32
C GLU A 349 -57.95 0.35 -13.79
N TYR A 350 -58.93 -0.10 -13.00
CA TYR A 350 -59.72 -1.28 -13.31
C TYR A 350 -61.16 -1.20 -12.79
N ASP A 351 -62.04 -1.94 -13.45
CA ASP A 351 -63.43 -2.16 -13.04
C ASP A 351 -63.59 -3.60 -12.53
N ASN A 352 -64.39 -3.82 -11.46
CA ASN A 352 -64.72 -5.16 -10.99
C ASN A 352 -65.97 -5.67 -11.73
N MET A 353 -65.80 -6.74 -12.52
CA MET A 353 -66.86 -7.22 -13.42
C MET A 353 -67.98 -7.97 -12.70
N ARG A 354 -67.72 -8.53 -11.51
CA ARG A 354 -68.73 -9.26 -10.73
C ARG A 354 -69.65 -8.31 -9.96
N THR A 355 -69.08 -7.27 -9.36
CA THR A 355 -69.83 -6.29 -8.55
C THR A 355 -70.39 -5.15 -9.38
N GLY A 356 -69.83 -4.90 -10.56
CA GLY A 356 -70.18 -3.76 -11.41
C GLY A 356 -69.60 -2.42 -10.94
N SER A 357 -68.80 -2.42 -9.85
CA SER A 357 -68.10 -1.24 -9.36
C SER A 357 -66.99 -0.82 -10.32
N ARG A 358 -66.84 0.49 -10.54
CA ARG A 358 -65.95 1.07 -11.55
C ARG A 358 -64.95 2.05 -10.96
N GLY A 359 -63.83 2.24 -11.66
CA GLY A 359 -62.85 3.29 -11.36
C GLY A 359 -61.98 3.01 -10.14
N PHE A 360 -61.61 1.75 -9.90
CA PHE A 360 -60.60 1.44 -8.89
C PHE A 360 -59.21 1.75 -9.44
N THR A 361 -58.35 2.33 -8.61
CA THR A 361 -56.94 2.58 -8.96
C THR A 361 -56.04 1.85 -7.98
N THR A 362 -55.04 1.14 -8.50
CA THR A 362 -53.89 0.67 -7.70
C THR A 362 -52.63 1.38 -8.16
N SER A 363 -51.78 1.75 -7.20
CA SER A 363 -50.53 2.46 -7.46
C SER A 363 -49.35 1.66 -6.94
N GLY A 364 -48.24 1.67 -7.66
CA GLY A 364 -47.02 1.03 -7.19
C GLY A 364 -45.75 1.76 -7.62
N THR A 365 -44.69 1.55 -6.86
CA THR A 365 -43.35 2.06 -7.12
C THR A 365 -42.42 0.91 -7.45
N LEU A 366 -41.74 1.02 -8.59
CA LEU A 366 -40.81 0.04 -9.15
C LEU A 366 -39.45 0.70 -9.28
N THR A 367 -38.40 0.09 -8.73
CA THR A 367 -37.03 0.55 -8.95
C THR A 367 -36.26 -0.50 -9.73
N GLY A 368 -35.24 -0.09 -10.47
CA GLY A 368 -34.39 -1.00 -11.22
C GLY A 368 -33.31 -0.29 -12.01
N THR A 369 -32.68 -1.04 -12.91
CA THR A 369 -31.68 -0.54 -13.85
C THR A 369 -32.18 -0.79 -15.27
N SER A 370 -32.11 0.22 -16.14
CA SER A 370 -32.51 0.09 -17.53
C SER A 370 -31.60 -0.92 -18.25
N ILE A 371 -32.19 -1.69 -19.16
CA ILE A 371 -31.50 -2.72 -19.96
C ILE A 371 -31.28 -2.29 -21.40
#